data_AF-A0A481R3D3-F1
#
_entry.id   AF-A0A481R3D3-F1
#
_cell.length_a   1.000
_cell.length_b   1.000
_cell.length_c   1.000
_cell.angle_alpha   90.00
_cell.angle_beta   90.00
_cell.angle_gamma   90.00
#
_symmetry.space_group_name_H-M   'P 1'
#
loop_
_entity.id
_entity.type
_entity.pdbx_description
1 polymer ?
#
loop_
_entity_poly.entity_id
_entity_poly.type
_entity_poly.pdbx_seq_one_letter_code
_entity_poly.pdbx_strand_id
1 'polypeptide(L)'
;MSLLEENQSTDLEKMVGLSRRGFIGAGALCGAAMFLGGSLLSRSALATGISAGNSRLLGFESIPAATTDVISLPKGYKSSVLISWGQPLHKNGPAFDPSGNGTAAAQEVQFGDNNDGMSLFAFPDDRNRALMAINNEYTNYRYLYPHGGMPKSAEDVRKALACEGVSVIEVQRKNGQWQFVQGSRYNRRIHGNSPLRIGGPAAGHALMKTAADKHGKQVLGTFQNCANGKTPWGTYLTCEENFTDCFGSSNAQQPFDPAQKRYGVSAASREINWHPYDPRFDMAKNPNELNRHGWVVEIDPFDPQSTPVKRTALGRFKHENAALAETDDGRAVVYMGDDERGEFIYKFVSRDRINHRNPKANRDILDHGTLYVAKFDNGDSNPDHPKGQGQWIELTHGKNGIDASSGFADQAEVLILARLAASVVGATRMDRPEWIVVSPKDGQVYCTLTNNAKRGEDGQPVGGPNPREKNVYGQILRWRTDRDDHAAKTFAWDLFVVAGNPGVHAGTPKGGSKNITAQNMFNSPDGLGFDKAGRLWILTDGDSSNAGDFAGMGNNQMLCADPKTGEIRRFMVGPIGCEVTGISFSPDQKTLFVGIQHPGENGGSTFPEHLPNGKPRSSVMAITREDGGIVGA
;
A
#
# COMPACT_ATOMS: atom_id res chain seq x y z
N MET A 1 82.53 -28.58 49.33
CA MET A 1 81.21 -29.10 48.93
C MET A 1 80.62 -28.07 47.97
N SER A 2 80.52 -28.34 46.67
CA SER A 2 79.60 -29.30 46.00
C SER A 2 78.19 -28.70 45.96
N LEU A 3 77.79 -28.04 44.86
CA LEU A 3 77.01 -28.58 43.72
C LEU A 3 75.51 -28.77 44.09
N LEU A 4 74.48 -28.38 43.32
CA LEU A 4 74.35 -27.64 42.03
C LEU A 4 73.38 -26.43 42.26
N GLU A 5 72.58 -25.82 41.36
CA GLU A 5 72.24 -26.05 39.95
C GLU A 5 71.87 -24.74 39.19
N GLU A 6 71.57 -24.87 37.90
CA GLU A 6 71.44 -23.86 36.85
C GLU A 6 69.98 -23.49 36.49
N ASN A 7 69.83 -22.33 35.85
CA ASN A 7 68.87 -21.99 34.78
C ASN A 7 67.46 -22.65 34.78
N GLN A 8 66.44 -21.87 35.17
CA GLN A 8 65.10 -22.03 34.59
C GLN A 8 64.59 -20.72 33.99
N SER A 9 64.47 -20.71 32.66
CA SER A 9 63.73 -19.71 31.88
C SER A 9 62.23 -19.90 32.08
N THR A 10 61.47 -18.81 32.16
CA THR A 10 60.01 -18.88 32.23
C THR A 10 59.38 -19.38 30.90
N ASP A 11 58.18 -19.96 30.96
CA ASP A 11 57.50 -20.46 29.76
C ASP A 11 57.19 -19.36 28.73
N LEU A 12 57.09 -18.10 29.18
CA LEU A 12 56.91 -16.94 28.32
C LEU A 12 58.19 -16.59 27.53
N GLU A 13 59.37 -16.79 28.13
CA GLU A 13 60.67 -16.52 27.49
C GLU A 13 61.01 -17.57 26.42
N LYS A 14 60.55 -18.82 26.58
CA LYS A 14 60.71 -19.89 25.57
C LYS A 14 59.90 -19.66 24.29
N MET A 15 58.84 -18.85 24.33
CA MET A 15 57.89 -18.74 23.21
C MET A 15 58.14 -17.59 22.24
N VAL A 16 58.92 -16.55 22.61
CA VAL A 16 58.97 -15.30 21.81
C VAL A 16 60.38 -14.69 21.59
N GLY A 17 61.45 -15.25 22.15
CA GLY A 17 62.83 -15.01 21.69
C GLY A 17 63.35 -13.56 21.66
N LEU A 18 62.77 -12.64 22.42
CA LEU A 18 63.09 -11.20 22.38
C LEU A 18 63.65 -10.70 23.71
N SER A 19 64.89 -10.22 23.71
CA SER A 19 65.52 -9.62 24.90
C SER A 19 64.96 -8.22 25.21
N ARG A 20 64.99 -7.81 26.49
CA ARG A 20 64.53 -6.49 26.97
C ARG A 20 65.10 -5.27 26.22
N ARG A 21 66.26 -5.40 25.55
CA ARG A 21 66.86 -4.33 24.73
C ARG A 21 66.23 -4.19 23.33
N GLY A 22 65.59 -5.23 22.79
CA GLY A 22 64.87 -5.15 21.51
C GLY A 22 63.55 -4.38 21.61
N PHE A 23 62.84 -4.51 22.73
CA PHE A 23 61.51 -3.93 22.92
C PHE A 23 61.49 -2.39 22.95
N ILE A 24 62.53 -1.76 23.52
CA ILE A 24 62.61 -0.30 23.64
C ILE A 24 63.07 0.36 22.31
N GLY A 25 63.83 -0.35 21.47
CA GLY A 25 64.26 0.15 20.15
C GLY A 25 63.14 0.24 19.11
N ALA A 26 62.17 -0.67 19.17
CA ALA A 26 61.04 -0.71 18.23
C ALA A 26 59.97 0.36 18.50
N GLY A 27 59.82 0.82 19.75
CA GLY A 27 58.79 1.79 20.14
C GLY A 27 58.98 3.19 19.56
N ALA A 28 60.21 3.61 19.27
CA ALA A 28 60.52 4.97 18.81
C ALA A 28 60.23 5.20 17.31
N LEU A 29 60.21 4.14 16.48
CA LEU A 29 59.98 4.25 15.03
C LEU A 29 58.50 4.08 14.63
N CYS A 30 57.69 3.39 15.44
CA CYS A 30 56.24 3.31 15.20
C CYS A 30 55.46 4.58 15.61
N GLY A 31 56.01 5.42 16.50
CA GLY A 31 55.37 6.65 16.95
C GLY A 31 55.34 7.78 15.89
N ALA A 32 56.41 7.93 15.11
CA ALA A 32 56.53 9.02 14.14
C ALA A 32 55.69 8.81 12.87
N ALA A 33 55.52 7.56 12.42
CA ALA A 33 54.70 7.24 11.26
C ALA A 33 53.19 7.46 11.50
N MET A 34 52.71 7.18 12.71
CA MET A 34 51.28 7.35 13.05
C MET A 34 50.88 8.80 13.36
N PHE A 35 51.81 9.68 13.76
CA PHE A 35 51.50 11.09 14.03
C PHE A 35 51.50 11.98 12.77
N LEU A 36 52.11 11.55 11.66
CA LEU A 36 52.14 12.29 10.39
C LEU A 36 51.37 11.60 9.24
N GLY A 37 51.08 10.30 9.33
CA GLY A 37 50.28 9.56 8.34
C GLY A 37 48.76 9.56 8.59
N GLY A 38 48.30 9.91 9.80
CA GLY A 38 46.91 9.71 10.24
C GLY A 38 45.84 10.65 9.67
N SER A 39 46.19 11.57 8.75
CA SER A 39 45.32 12.69 8.35
C SER A 39 44.62 12.53 6.98
N LEU A 40 44.98 11.53 6.16
CA LEU A 40 44.43 11.39 4.80
C LEU A 40 43.49 10.20 4.59
N LEU A 41 43.71 9.04 5.22
CA LEU A 41 42.82 7.87 5.07
C LEU A 41 41.63 7.91 6.04
N SER A 42 41.84 8.39 7.26
CA SER A 42 40.79 8.65 8.25
C SER A 42 39.77 9.70 7.77
N ARG A 43 40.22 10.66 6.94
CA ARG A 43 39.35 11.66 6.32
C ARG A 43 38.54 11.10 5.16
N SER A 44 39.02 10.09 4.43
CA SER A 44 38.26 9.46 3.34
C SER A 44 37.11 8.58 3.85
N ALA A 45 37.30 7.89 4.98
CA ALA A 45 36.25 7.07 5.61
C ALA A 45 35.23 7.90 6.43
N LEU A 46 35.59 9.11 6.85
CA LEU A 46 34.67 10.07 7.47
C LEU A 46 34.02 11.02 6.44
N ALA A 47 34.59 11.22 5.26
CA ALA A 47 34.00 12.04 4.19
C ALA A 47 32.83 11.34 3.48
N THR A 48 32.80 10.00 3.40
CA THR A 48 31.63 9.24 2.92
C THR A 48 30.46 9.24 3.91
N GLY A 49 30.67 9.67 5.16
CA GLY A 49 29.62 9.88 6.16
C GLY A 49 29.01 11.28 6.18
N ILE A 50 29.51 12.23 5.37
CA ILE A 50 29.06 13.63 5.36
C ILE A 50 28.63 14.05 3.94
N SER A 51 27.66 13.32 3.39
CA SER A 51 26.67 13.87 2.45
C SER A 51 25.30 14.00 3.11
N ALA A 52 25.28 14.22 4.43
CA ALA A 52 24.06 14.49 5.19
C ALA A 52 23.51 15.88 4.81
N GLY A 53 22.30 15.90 4.22
CA GLY A 53 21.46 17.11 4.19
C GLY A 53 21.71 18.09 3.03
N ASN A 54 21.52 17.65 1.78
CA ASN A 54 21.31 18.57 0.65
C ASN A 54 19.84 18.66 0.19
N SER A 55 18.96 17.72 0.57
CA SER A 55 17.52 17.90 0.36
C SER A 55 16.99 19.11 1.14
N ARG A 56 16.22 19.96 0.45
CA ARG A 56 15.43 21.05 1.07
C ARG A 56 14.07 20.57 1.60
N LEU A 57 13.74 19.30 1.39
CA LEU A 57 12.45 18.72 1.76
C LEU A 57 12.52 17.88 3.04
N LEU A 58 13.63 17.20 3.31
CA LEU A 58 13.77 16.23 4.40
C LEU A 58 14.35 16.88 5.68
N GLY A 59 13.48 17.47 6.50
CA GLY A 59 13.85 18.23 7.71
C GLY A 59 14.14 17.40 8.97
N PHE A 60 14.27 16.07 8.86
CA PHE A 60 14.46 15.15 9.99
C PHE A 60 15.59 14.14 9.73
N GLU A 61 16.28 13.69 10.78
CA GLU A 61 17.30 12.63 10.67
C GLU A 61 16.65 11.25 10.47
N SER A 62 17.23 10.41 9.59
CA SER A 62 16.72 9.06 9.35
C SER A 62 16.84 8.20 10.60
N ILE A 63 15.73 7.58 11.03
CA ILE A 63 15.74 6.68 12.19
C ILE A 63 16.30 5.29 11.84
N PRO A 64 16.90 4.56 12.80
CA PRO A 64 17.22 3.15 12.61
C PRO A 64 15.96 2.30 12.39
N ALA A 65 16.15 1.08 11.88
CA ALA A 65 15.13 0.05 11.93
C ALA A 65 14.86 -0.37 13.40
N ALA A 66 13.67 -0.91 13.67
CA ALA A 66 13.27 -1.39 14.99
C ALA A 66 12.41 -2.67 14.87
N THR A 67 12.34 -3.44 15.96
CA THR A 67 11.53 -4.67 16.08
C THR A 67 10.63 -4.66 17.32
N THR A 68 10.32 -3.47 17.83
CA THR A 68 9.56 -3.25 19.06
C THR A 68 8.06 -3.15 18.78
N ASP A 69 7.22 -3.54 19.73
CA ASP A 69 5.75 -3.44 19.62
C ASP A 69 5.23 -1.99 19.82
N VAL A 70 5.92 -0.98 19.30
CA VAL A 70 5.56 0.44 19.44
C VAL A 70 5.92 1.22 18.17
N ILE A 71 5.28 2.38 17.99
CA ILE A 71 5.66 3.34 16.96
C ILE A 71 6.99 4.02 17.35
N SER A 72 8.00 3.84 16.49
CA SER A 72 9.27 4.60 16.56
C SER A 72 9.22 5.77 15.59
N LEU A 73 9.69 6.95 16.01
CA LEU A 73 9.64 8.22 15.27
C LEU A 73 10.93 9.03 15.45
N PRO A 74 11.18 10.08 14.63
CA PRO A 74 12.36 10.93 14.80
C PRO A 74 12.19 11.84 16.02
N LYS A 75 13.31 12.36 16.54
CA LYS A 75 13.30 13.31 17.66
C LYS A 75 12.39 14.52 17.36
N GLY A 76 11.58 14.92 18.34
CA GLY A 76 10.63 16.04 18.20
C GLY A 76 9.28 15.67 17.57
N TYR A 77 9.02 14.38 17.33
CA TYR A 77 7.74 13.86 16.87
C TYR A 77 7.05 13.01 17.94
N LYS A 78 5.72 12.96 17.87
CA LYS A 78 4.84 12.16 18.74
C LYS A 78 3.65 11.62 17.97
N SER A 79 3.13 10.48 18.40
CA SER A 79 1.94 9.82 17.87
C SER A 79 0.79 9.82 18.89
N SER A 80 -0.44 9.70 18.40
CA SER A 80 -1.62 9.41 19.21
C SER A 80 -2.60 8.54 18.41
N VAL A 81 -3.34 7.63 19.05
CA VAL A 81 -4.40 6.87 18.39
C VAL A 81 -5.55 7.83 18.07
N LEU A 82 -5.94 7.92 16.80
CA LEU A 82 -7.13 8.66 16.38
C LEU A 82 -8.40 7.82 16.57
N ILE A 83 -8.35 6.57 16.10
CA ILE A 83 -9.40 5.56 16.16
C ILE A 83 -8.81 4.16 15.97
N SER A 84 -9.48 3.14 16.49
CA SER A 84 -9.09 1.73 16.35
C SER A 84 -10.30 0.87 16.01
N TRP A 85 -10.07 -0.30 15.40
CA TRP A 85 -11.06 -1.34 15.15
C TRP A 85 -12.01 -1.54 16.34
N GLY A 86 -13.32 -1.59 16.07
CA GLY A 86 -14.35 -1.82 17.09
C GLY A 86 -14.82 -0.57 17.82
N GLN A 87 -14.28 0.62 17.56
CA GLN A 87 -14.79 1.88 18.13
C GLN A 87 -16.24 2.13 17.67
N PRO A 88 -17.25 2.26 18.55
CA PRO A 88 -18.59 2.65 18.14
C PRO A 88 -18.61 4.01 17.44
N LEU A 89 -19.23 4.08 16.26
CA LEU A 89 -19.28 5.30 15.47
C LEU A 89 -20.37 6.28 15.94
N HIS A 90 -21.49 5.75 16.43
CA HIS A 90 -22.68 6.52 16.80
C HIS A 90 -22.79 6.76 18.32
N LYS A 91 -23.60 7.74 18.72
CA LYS A 91 -23.92 8.02 20.12
C LYS A 91 -24.63 6.81 20.74
N ASN A 92 -24.21 6.40 21.93
CA ASN A 92 -24.69 5.19 22.61
C ASN A 92 -24.46 3.88 21.82
N GLY A 93 -23.55 3.88 20.83
CA GLY A 93 -23.17 2.67 20.11
C GLY A 93 -22.46 1.65 21.02
N PRO A 94 -22.49 0.35 20.65
CA PRO A 94 -21.91 -0.71 21.46
C PRO A 94 -20.40 -0.53 21.62
N ALA A 95 -19.90 -0.60 22.85
CA ALA A 95 -18.46 -0.60 23.11
C ALA A 95 -17.77 -1.79 22.44
N PHE A 96 -16.48 -1.65 22.13
CA PHE A 96 -15.64 -2.77 21.73
C PHE A 96 -15.62 -3.84 22.82
N ASP A 97 -15.66 -5.11 22.43
CA ASP A 97 -15.57 -6.25 23.32
C ASP A 97 -14.29 -7.04 23.02
N PRO A 98 -13.22 -6.87 23.83
CA PRO A 98 -11.96 -7.59 23.64
C PRO A 98 -12.10 -9.12 23.69
N SER A 99 -13.15 -9.67 24.31
CA SER A 99 -13.37 -11.12 24.34
C SER A 99 -13.78 -11.70 22.97
N GLY A 100 -14.20 -10.84 22.03
CA GLY A 100 -14.68 -11.24 20.71
C GLY A 100 -16.19 -11.56 20.64
N ASN A 101 -16.92 -11.53 21.76
CA ASN A 101 -18.36 -11.87 21.79
C ASN A 101 -19.28 -10.76 21.23
N GLY A 102 -18.74 -9.60 20.83
CA GLY A 102 -19.48 -8.60 20.06
C GLY A 102 -20.15 -9.18 18.81
N THR A 103 -21.37 -8.75 18.49
CA THR A 103 -22.20 -9.32 17.41
C THR A 103 -21.87 -8.72 16.04
N ALA A 104 -22.35 -9.34 14.95
CA ALA A 104 -22.28 -8.75 13.62
C ALA A 104 -22.96 -7.38 13.57
N ALA A 105 -24.17 -7.26 14.13
CA ALA A 105 -24.91 -6.01 14.21
C ALA A 105 -24.20 -4.91 15.03
N ALA A 106 -23.35 -5.27 16.01
CA ALA A 106 -22.49 -4.31 16.69
C ALA A 106 -21.34 -3.85 15.79
N GLN A 107 -20.71 -4.79 15.09
CA GLN A 107 -19.62 -4.51 14.15
C GLN A 107 -20.09 -3.63 12.95
N GLU A 108 -21.33 -3.79 12.49
CA GLU A 108 -21.98 -2.95 11.45
C GLU A 108 -22.07 -1.46 11.84
N VAL A 109 -21.96 -1.10 13.13
CA VAL A 109 -22.01 0.28 13.64
C VAL A 109 -20.73 0.73 14.37
N GLN A 110 -19.69 -0.09 14.32
CA GLN A 110 -18.35 0.18 14.83
C GLN A 110 -17.38 0.44 13.67
N PHE A 111 -16.27 1.11 13.94
CA PHE A 111 -15.13 1.20 13.01
C PHE A 111 -14.69 -0.21 12.62
N GLY A 112 -14.45 -0.42 11.32
CA GLY A 112 -14.09 -1.72 10.75
C GLY A 112 -12.72 -2.21 11.20
N ASP A 113 -12.38 -3.45 10.83
CA ASP A 113 -11.05 -4.02 11.07
C ASP A 113 -10.07 -3.55 9.99
N ASN A 114 -8.77 -3.85 10.14
CA ASN A 114 -7.72 -3.67 9.13
C ASN A 114 -7.89 -2.39 8.30
N ASN A 115 -7.71 -1.25 8.97
CA ASN A 115 -7.83 0.05 8.32
C ASN A 115 -6.71 0.29 7.33
N ASP A 116 -7.08 0.75 6.14
CA ASP A 116 -6.18 0.84 5.00
C ASP A 116 -6.26 2.25 4.39
N GLY A 117 -6.38 2.36 3.06
CA GLY A 117 -6.43 3.59 2.29
C GLY A 117 -7.44 4.57 2.87
N MET A 118 -7.06 5.83 2.90
CA MET A 118 -7.88 6.87 3.51
C MET A 118 -7.68 8.24 2.89
N SER A 119 -8.73 9.05 2.96
CA SER A 119 -8.71 10.44 2.50
C SER A 119 -9.40 11.38 3.47
N LEU A 120 -8.69 12.45 3.84
CA LEU A 120 -9.24 13.56 4.62
C LEU A 120 -9.89 14.62 3.71
N PHE A 121 -11.13 14.98 4.03
CA PHE A 121 -11.94 16.03 3.39
C PHE A 121 -12.22 17.13 4.42
N ALA A 122 -11.61 18.30 4.26
CA ALA A 122 -11.88 19.45 5.13
C ALA A 122 -13.33 19.94 4.97
N PHE A 123 -13.96 20.37 6.06
CA PHE A 123 -15.22 21.11 5.94
C PHE A 123 -14.95 22.47 5.26
N PRO A 124 -15.71 22.85 4.21
CA PRO A 124 -15.51 24.12 3.51
C PRO A 124 -15.67 25.36 4.40
N ASP A 125 -16.47 25.23 5.46
CA ASP A 125 -16.91 26.29 6.37
C ASP A 125 -16.24 26.25 7.76
N ASP A 126 -15.59 25.14 8.15
CA ASP A 126 -14.89 25.02 9.44
C ASP A 126 -13.50 24.37 9.31
N ARG A 127 -12.46 25.20 9.44
CA ARG A 127 -11.04 24.82 9.43
C ARG A 127 -10.61 23.87 10.57
N ASN A 128 -11.47 23.63 11.55
CA ASN A 128 -11.25 22.70 12.66
C ASN A 128 -12.07 21.43 12.52
N ARG A 129 -12.82 21.22 11.43
CA ARG A 129 -13.57 19.99 11.16
C ARG A 129 -13.12 19.37 9.83
N ALA A 130 -13.08 18.06 9.79
CA ALA A 130 -12.88 17.30 8.57
C ALA A 130 -13.64 15.97 8.65
N LEU A 131 -13.96 15.40 7.50
CA LEU A 131 -14.32 14.00 7.38
C LEU A 131 -13.09 13.20 6.97
N MET A 132 -12.98 11.97 7.44
CA MET A 132 -12.06 10.98 6.89
C MET A 132 -12.91 9.81 6.40
N ALA A 133 -12.76 9.45 5.13
CA ALA A 133 -13.20 8.14 4.64
C ALA A 133 -11.97 7.23 4.69
N ILE A 134 -12.11 6.10 5.38
CA ILE A 134 -11.03 5.15 5.68
C ILE A 134 -11.54 3.77 5.30
N ASN A 135 -10.80 3.06 4.46
CA ASN A 135 -11.10 1.70 4.08
C ASN A 135 -10.90 0.75 5.26
N ASN A 136 -11.59 -0.38 5.20
CA ASN A 136 -11.44 -1.52 6.08
C ASN A 136 -11.33 -2.75 5.19
N GLU A 137 -10.15 -3.32 5.07
CA GLU A 137 -9.85 -4.24 3.97
C GLU A 137 -10.41 -5.63 4.22
N TYR A 138 -9.80 -6.35 5.18
CA TYR A 138 -10.15 -7.71 5.61
C TYR A 138 -10.34 -7.76 7.13
N THR A 139 -10.25 -8.95 7.74
CA THR A 139 -10.31 -9.09 9.21
C THR A 139 -9.58 -10.32 9.74
N ASN A 140 -9.06 -10.19 10.96
CA ASN A 140 -8.23 -11.21 11.60
C ASN A 140 -9.11 -12.22 12.38
N TYR A 141 -9.45 -13.38 11.80
CA TYR A 141 -10.35 -14.35 12.46
C TYR A 141 -9.88 -14.83 13.84
N ARG A 142 -8.56 -14.86 14.08
CA ARG A 142 -7.94 -15.12 15.39
C ARG A 142 -8.37 -14.13 16.49
N TYR A 143 -8.75 -12.92 16.10
CA TYR A 143 -9.16 -11.83 16.99
C TYR A 143 -10.65 -11.49 16.86
N LEU A 144 -11.26 -11.67 15.69
CA LEU A 144 -12.65 -11.34 15.45
C LEU A 144 -13.62 -12.18 16.28
N TYR A 145 -13.37 -13.49 16.38
CA TYR A 145 -14.28 -14.45 17.02
C TYR A 145 -13.76 -14.89 18.39
N PRO A 146 -14.64 -15.23 19.35
CA PRO A 146 -14.23 -15.77 20.64
C PRO A 146 -13.56 -17.15 20.51
N HIS A 147 -13.81 -17.86 19.42
CA HIS A 147 -13.17 -19.14 19.07
C HIS A 147 -11.92 -18.99 18.18
N GLY A 148 -11.51 -17.78 17.82
CA GLY A 148 -10.24 -17.48 17.15
C GLY A 148 -9.93 -18.27 15.87
N GLY A 149 -10.92 -18.53 15.01
CA GLY A 149 -10.73 -19.38 13.82
C GLY A 149 -11.86 -19.19 12.79
N MET A 150 -11.92 -20.06 11.78
CA MET A 150 -12.85 -19.96 10.65
C MET A 150 -14.33 -19.71 11.07
N PRO A 151 -15.11 -18.97 10.26
CA PRO A 151 -16.55 -18.80 10.46
C PRO A 151 -17.27 -20.14 10.63
N LYS A 152 -18.27 -20.20 11.52
CA LYS A 152 -19.05 -21.43 11.82
C LYS A 152 -20.54 -21.26 11.59
N SER A 153 -20.97 -20.06 11.23
CA SER A 153 -22.37 -19.67 11.09
C SER A 153 -22.56 -18.51 10.12
N ALA A 154 -23.81 -18.25 9.72
CA ALA A 154 -24.16 -17.08 8.91
C ALA A 154 -23.93 -15.75 9.64
N GLU A 155 -24.05 -15.72 10.98
CA GLU A 155 -23.73 -14.51 11.76
C GLU A 155 -22.21 -14.27 11.87
N ASP A 156 -21.37 -15.32 11.87
CA ASP A 156 -19.92 -15.15 11.79
C ASP A 156 -19.53 -14.54 10.43
N VAL A 157 -20.04 -15.09 9.32
CA VAL A 157 -19.82 -14.54 7.97
C VAL A 157 -20.33 -13.11 7.87
N ARG A 158 -21.52 -12.81 8.43
CA ARG A 158 -22.03 -11.45 8.52
C ARG A 158 -21.12 -10.53 9.34
N LYS A 159 -20.51 -11.04 10.42
CA LYS A 159 -19.57 -10.27 11.25
C LYS A 159 -18.27 -9.96 10.50
N ALA A 160 -17.73 -10.90 9.72
CA ALA A 160 -16.59 -10.62 8.84
C ALA A 160 -16.94 -9.57 7.78
N LEU A 161 -18.05 -9.75 7.07
CA LEU A 161 -18.58 -8.76 6.12
C LEU A 161 -18.88 -7.40 6.77
N ALA A 162 -19.10 -7.35 8.08
CA ALA A 162 -19.29 -6.12 8.85
C ALA A 162 -17.96 -5.47 9.29
N CYS A 163 -16.84 -6.20 9.32
CA CYS A 163 -15.51 -5.61 9.51
C CYS A 163 -15.08 -4.79 8.30
N GLU A 164 -15.32 -5.32 7.10
CA GLU A 164 -14.80 -4.77 5.83
C GLU A 164 -15.63 -3.60 5.28
N GLY A 165 -15.12 -2.92 4.26
CA GLY A 165 -15.80 -1.80 3.58
C GLY A 165 -15.11 -0.45 3.80
N VAL A 166 -15.90 0.55 4.21
CA VAL A 166 -15.42 1.91 4.49
C VAL A 166 -16.05 2.45 5.78
N SER A 167 -15.21 3.01 6.64
CA SER A 167 -15.59 3.85 7.78
C SER A 167 -15.45 5.32 7.41
N VAL A 168 -16.58 6.05 7.33
CA VAL A 168 -16.57 7.52 7.29
C VAL A 168 -16.69 8.04 8.71
N ILE A 169 -15.78 8.92 9.12
CA ILE A 169 -15.78 9.54 10.45
C ILE A 169 -15.60 11.05 10.36
N GLU A 170 -16.23 11.80 11.27
CA GLU A 170 -15.85 13.18 11.54
C GLU A 170 -14.69 13.25 12.54
N VAL A 171 -13.71 14.08 12.22
CA VAL A 171 -12.64 14.50 13.12
C VAL A 171 -12.72 16.00 13.37
N GLN A 172 -12.51 16.40 14.62
CA GLN A 172 -12.49 17.81 15.02
C GLN A 172 -11.20 18.15 15.77
N ARG A 173 -10.64 19.31 15.47
CA ARG A 173 -9.45 19.83 16.13
C ARG A 173 -9.80 20.58 17.42
N LYS A 174 -9.29 20.10 18.55
CA LYS A 174 -9.37 20.74 19.87
C LYS A 174 -7.98 20.89 20.44
N ASN A 175 -7.65 22.07 20.96
CA ASN A 175 -6.31 22.40 21.51
C ASN A 175 -5.14 22.01 20.57
N GLY A 176 -5.34 22.21 19.26
CA GLY A 176 -4.36 21.86 18.22
C GLY A 176 -4.38 20.40 17.75
N GLN A 177 -5.00 19.47 18.49
CA GLN A 177 -5.03 18.04 18.17
C GLN A 177 -6.33 17.63 17.47
N TRP A 178 -6.23 16.83 16.41
CA TRP A 178 -7.39 16.22 15.74
C TRP A 178 -7.87 14.99 16.51
N GLN A 179 -9.18 14.90 16.74
CA GLN A 179 -9.80 13.85 17.54
C GLN A 179 -11.08 13.36 16.86
N PHE A 180 -11.38 12.07 16.96
CA PHE A 180 -12.63 11.47 16.49
C PHE A 180 -13.86 12.07 17.21
N VAL A 181 -14.93 12.33 16.46
CA VAL A 181 -16.21 12.86 16.96
C VAL A 181 -17.27 11.77 16.94
N GLN A 182 -17.37 10.98 18.02
CA GLN A 182 -18.41 9.97 18.15
C GLN A 182 -19.82 10.59 18.12
N GLY A 183 -20.73 9.98 17.36
CA GLY A 183 -22.09 10.47 17.22
C GLY A 183 -22.28 11.65 16.27
N SER A 184 -21.27 12.02 15.48
CA SER A 184 -21.51 12.93 14.35
C SER A 184 -22.52 12.33 13.36
N ARG A 185 -23.35 13.19 12.77
CA ARG A 185 -24.30 12.84 11.70
C ARG A 185 -23.63 12.30 10.42
N TYR A 186 -22.35 12.57 10.22
CA TYR A 186 -21.58 12.11 9.07
C TYR A 186 -20.91 10.75 9.28
N ASN A 187 -20.82 10.29 10.54
CA ASN A 187 -20.22 8.99 10.84
C ASN A 187 -21.07 7.89 10.21
N ARG A 188 -20.44 6.98 9.48
CA ARG A 188 -21.13 5.96 8.68
C ARG A 188 -20.24 4.75 8.47
N ARG A 189 -20.83 3.55 8.55
CA ARG A 189 -20.26 2.36 7.92
C ARG A 189 -20.91 2.11 6.57
N ILE A 190 -20.07 1.78 5.61
CA ILE A 190 -20.42 1.04 4.40
C ILE A 190 -19.65 -0.28 4.56
N HIS A 191 -20.29 -1.41 4.35
CA HIS A 191 -19.74 -2.72 4.67
C HIS A 191 -20.18 -3.78 3.66
N GLY A 192 -19.66 -5.01 3.76
CA GLY A 192 -19.86 -6.11 2.82
C GLY A 192 -21.30 -6.60 2.60
N ASN A 193 -22.28 -6.04 3.32
CA ASN A 193 -23.73 -6.24 3.13
C ASN A 193 -24.53 -4.94 2.88
N SER A 194 -23.88 -3.77 2.80
CA SER A 194 -24.55 -2.51 2.49
C SER A 194 -25.14 -2.49 1.07
N PRO A 195 -26.31 -1.88 0.82
CA PRO A 195 -26.86 -1.75 -0.53
C PRO A 195 -26.11 -0.68 -1.34
N LEU A 196 -25.61 -1.07 -2.51
CA LEU A 196 -24.85 -0.26 -3.46
C LEU A 196 -25.50 -0.26 -4.86
N ARG A 197 -25.20 0.77 -5.66
CA ARG A 197 -25.58 0.87 -7.09
C ARG A 197 -24.40 0.43 -7.97
N ILE A 198 -24.71 -0.14 -9.15
CA ILE A 198 -23.74 -0.30 -10.24
C ILE A 198 -23.98 0.83 -11.27
N GLY A 199 -22.92 1.55 -11.64
CA GLY A 199 -22.89 2.60 -12.66
C GLY A 199 -21.99 2.24 -13.85
N GLY A 200 -21.99 3.07 -14.89
CA GLY A 200 -21.15 2.88 -16.08
C GLY A 200 -21.63 1.80 -17.06
N PRO A 201 -20.84 1.48 -18.11
CA PRO A 201 -21.29 0.71 -19.27
C PRO A 201 -21.69 -0.75 -18.98
N ALA A 202 -21.16 -1.38 -17.94
CA ALA A 202 -21.53 -2.76 -17.58
C ALA A 202 -22.80 -2.86 -16.72
N ALA A 203 -23.35 -1.74 -16.24
CA ALA A 203 -24.53 -1.74 -15.37
C ALA A 203 -25.78 -2.32 -16.07
N GLY A 204 -26.18 -3.51 -15.64
CA GLY A 204 -27.30 -4.28 -16.20
C GLY A 204 -26.95 -5.22 -17.35
N HIS A 205 -25.66 -5.42 -17.63
CA HIS A 205 -25.19 -6.47 -18.54
C HIS A 205 -25.58 -7.87 -18.04
N ALA A 206 -25.64 -8.87 -18.92
CA ALA A 206 -26.06 -10.23 -18.58
C ALA A 206 -25.17 -10.86 -17.49
N LEU A 207 -23.86 -10.68 -17.59
CA LEU A 207 -22.86 -11.15 -16.62
C LEU A 207 -22.95 -10.47 -15.23
N MET A 208 -23.71 -9.38 -15.10
CA MET A 208 -23.93 -8.64 -13.84
C MET A 208 -25.24 -8.98 -13.15
N LYS A 209 -26.04 -9.89 -13.70
CA LYS A 209 -27.35 -10.32 -13.15
C LYS A 209 -27.19 -11.58 -12.31
N THR A 210 -27.88 -11.61 -11.18
CA THR A 210 -27.97 -12.79 -10.28
C THR A 210 -29.44 -13.12 -10.02
N ALA A 211 -29.71 -14.19 -9.27
CA ALA A 211 -31.07 -14.52 -8.86
C ALA A 211 -31.70 -13.43 -7.96
N ALA A 212 -30.88 -12.79 -7.12
CA ALA A 212 -31.26 -11.72 -6.20
C ALA A 212 -31.40 -10.35 -6.88
N ASP A 213 -30.55 -10.03 -7.86
CA ASP A 213 -30.68 -8.84 -8.71
C ASP A 213 -30.76 -9.22 -10.19
N LYS A 214 -32.00 -9.36 -10.66
CA LYS A 214 -32.33 -9.69 -12.06
C LYS A 214 -32.07 -8.52 -13.03
N HIS A 215 -31.83 -7.32 -12.53
CA HIS A 215 -31.60 -6.12 -13.34
C HIS A 215 -30.11 -5.78 -13.50
N GLY A 216 -29.24 -6.32 -12.65
CA GLY A 216 -27.78 -6.17 -12.70
C GLY A 216 -27.29 -4.76 -12.36
N LYS A 217 -28.01 -4.06 -11.48
CA LYS A 217 -27.80 -2.64 -11.13
C LYS A 217 -27.76 -2.36 -9.63
N GLN A 218 -28.05 -3.35 -8.77
CA GLN A 218 -28.03 -3.25 -7.31
C GLN A 218 -27.20 -4.38 -6.75
N VAL A 219 -26.20 -4.07 -5.92
CA VAL A 219 -25.26 -5.04 -5.34
C VAL A 219 -25.19 -4.88 -3.83
N LEU A 220 -24.98 -6.00 -3.13
CA LEU A 220 -24.72 -6.00 -1.69
C LEU A 220 -23.22 -6.00 -1.47
N GLY A 221 -22.73 -4.97 -0.78
CA GLY A 221 -21.37 -4.88 -0.32
C GLY A 221 -20.39 -4.20 -1.26
N THR A 222 -19.43 -3.59 -0.59
CA THR A 222 -18.02 -3.49 -0.99
C THR A 222 -17.23 -4.11 0.17
N PHE A 223 -16.22 -4.90 -0.14
CA PHE A 223 -15.41 -5.70 0.79
C PHE A 223 -14.06 -6.02 0.11
N GLN A 224 -13.05 -6.50 0.84
CA GLN A 224 -11.65 -6.53 0.38
C GLN A 224 -11.22 -5.15 -0.15
N ASN A 225 -11.47 -4.13 0.69
CA ASN A 225 -11.26 -2.72 0.36
C ASN A 225 -9.83 -2.28 0.72
N CYS A 226 -8.89 -2.41 -0.21
CA CYS A 226 -7.48 -2.04 -0.03
C CYS A 226 -7.29 -0.52 0.05
N ALA A 227 -6.92 0.14 -1.05
CA ALA A 227 -6.55 1.55 -1.03
C ALA A 227 -7.58 2.48 -1.71
N ASN A 228 -7.16 3.73 -1.97
CA ASN A 228 -8.09 4.84 -2.15
C ASN A 228 -7.77 5.81 -3.29
N GLY A 229 -8.76 6.67 -3.57
CA GLY A 229 -8.62 7.87 -4.40
C GLY A 229 -9.48 9.02 -3.86
N LYS A 230 -9.11 10.25 -4.19
CA LYS A 230 -9.82 11.47 -3.77
C LYS A 230 -10.11 12.36 -4.97
N THR A 231 -11.38 12.60 -5.24
CA THR A 231 -11.77 13.39 -6.42
C THR A 231 -11.75 14.90 -6.13
N PRO A 232 -11.46 15.75 -7.13
CA PRO A 232 -11.58 17.20 -6.98
C PRO A 232 -13.04 17.67 -6.84
N TRP A 233 -14.03 16.81 -7.13
CA TRP A 233 -15.46 17.07 -6.88
C TRP A 233 -15.97 16.56 -5.51
N GLY A 234 -15.05 16.24 -4.58
CA GLY A 234 -15.38 16.06 -3.17
C GLY A 234 -15.90 14.67 -2.78
N THR A 235 -15.76 13.68 -3.66
CA THR A 235 -16.08 12.28 -3.40
C THR A 235 -14.82 11.46 -3.11
N TYR A 236 -15.05 10.31 -2.49
CA TYR A 236 -14.05 9.30 -2.16
C TYR A 236 -14.16 8.13 -3.13
N LEU A 237 -13.03 7.59 -3.55
CA LEU A 237 -12.93 6.32 -4.27
C LEU A 237 -12.32 5.29 -3.33
N THR A 238 -13.01 4.16 -3.15
CA THR A 238 -12.46 2.95 -2.52
C THR A 238 -12.34 1.86 -3.58
N CYS A 239 -11.41 0.94 -3.41
CA CYS A 239 -11.02 -0.01 -4.44
C CYS A 239 -11.18 -1.44 -3.91
N GLU A 240 -11.77 -2.32 -4.71
CA GLU A 240 -11.96 -3.73 -4.37
C GLU A 240 -10.81 -4.55 -4.98
N GLU A 241 -9.99 -5.12 -4.11
CA GLU A 241 -8.66 -5.66 -4.43
C GLU A 241 -8.72 -7.20 -4.44
N ASN A 242 -8.37 -7.91 -3.37
CA ASN A 242 -8.43 -9.38 -3.29
C ASN A 242 -9.87 -9.93 -3.10
N PHE A 243 -10.88 -9.32 -3.72
CA PHE A 243 -12.32 -9.70 -3.64
C PHE A 243 -12.60 -11.15 -4.04
N THR A 244 -11.74 -11.76 -4.86
CA THR A 244 -11.86 -13.14 -5.35
C THR A 244 -11.71 -14.17 -4.25
N ASP A 245 -11.01 -13.80 -3.19
CA ASP A 245 -10.57 -14.70 -2.13
C ASP A 245 -11.73 -15.07 -1.20
N CYS A 246 -12.79 -14.25 -1.21
CA CYS A 246 -14.07 -14.47 -0.52
C CYS A 246 -14.96 -15.55 -1.16
N PHE A 247 -14.76 -15.85 -2.45
CA PHE A 247 -15.63 -16.75 -3.21
C PHE A 247 -15.12 -18.18 -3.16
N GLY A 248 -16.04 -19.13 -2.96
CA GLY A 248 -15.76 -20.57 -3.00
C GLY A 248 -16.89 -21.32 -3.70
N SER A 249 -16.97 -22.63 -3.51
CA SER A 249 -18.00 -23.46 -4.14
C SER A 249 -18.37 -24.65 -3.28
N SER A 250 -19.68 -24.87 -3.08
CA SER A 250 -20.19 -26.10 -2.49
C SER A 250 -19.97 -27.35 -3.37
N ASN A 251 -19.67 -27.15 -4.66
CA ASN A 251 -19.14 -28.17 -5.55
C ASN A 251 -17.60 -28.15 -5.51
N ALA A 252 -16.98 -29.14 -4.86
CA ALA A 252 -15.52 -29.27 -4.77
C ALA A 252 -14.83 -29.50 -6.13
N GLN A 253 -15.56 -29.96 -7.14
CA GLN A 253 -15.10 -30.13 -8.52
C GLN A 253 -15.66 -29.04 -9.46
N GLN A 254 -15.89 -27.84 -8.94
CA GLN A 254 -16.44 -26.72 -9.70
C GLN A 254 -15.63 -26.44 -10.97
N PRO A 255 -16.23 -26.55 -12.18
CA PRO A 255 -15.59 -26.05 -13.37
C PRO A 255 -15.54 -24.53 -13.31
N PHE A 256 -14.35 -23.98 -13.50
CA PHE A 256 -14.13 -22.55 -13.71
C PHE A 256 -13.75 -22.29 -15.18
N ASP A 257 -14.39 -21.29 -15.77
CA ASP A 257 -14.09 -20.83 -17.12
C ASP A 257 -12.73 -20.10 -17.20
N PRO A 258 -12.21 -19.76 -18.40
CA PRO A 258 -10.92 -19.09 -18.55
C PRO A 258 -10.84 -17.71 -17.87
N ALA A 259 -11.95 -16.97 -17.81
CA ALA A 259 -12.01 -15.68 -17.13
C ALA A 259 -11.96 -15.87 -15.61
N GLN A 260 -12.81 -16.72 -15.06
CA GLN A 260 -12.81 -17.04 -13.62
C GLN A 260 -11.42 -17.48 -13.14
N LYS A 261 -10.74 -18.33 -13.91
CA LYS A 261 -9.34 -18.73 -13.65
C LYS A 261 -8.34 -17.58 -13.72
N ARG A 262 -8.49 -16.65 -14.68
CA ARG A 262 -7.62 -15.47 -14.81
C ARG A 262 -7.77 -14.47 -13.66
N TYR A 263 -8.92 -14.43 -13.01
CA TYR A 263 -9.13 -13.64 -11.79
C TYR A 263 -8.71 -14.42 -10.53
N GLY A 264 -8.46 -15.73 -10.61
CA GLY A 264 -7.86 -16.51 -9.52
C GLY A 264 -8.84 -17.06 -8.46
N VAL A 265 -10.13 -17.14 -8.77
CA VAL A 265 -11.13 -17.77 -7.88
C VAL A 265 -10.88 -19.28 -7.74
N SER A 266 -11.14 -19.82 -6.55
CA SER A 266 -10.97 -21.24 -6.22
C SER A 266 -12.26 -21.84 -5.65
N ALA A 267 -12.42 -23.16 -5.67
CA ALA A 267 -13.56 -23.82 -5.01
C ALA A 267 -13.45 -23.75 -3.47
N ALA A 268 -12.24 -23.65 -2.94
CA ALA A 268 -11.98 -23.62 -1.50
C ALA A 268 -12.05 -22.21 -0.88
N SER A 269 -12.25 -21.15 -1.69
CA SER A 269 -11.88 -19.77 -1.35
C SER A 269 -10.37 -19.63 -1.06
N ARG A 270 -9.90 -18.50 -0.52
CA ARG A 270 -8.54 -18.42 0.07
C ARG A 270 -8.64 -18.20 1.56
N GLU A 271 -8.97 -19.26 2.28
CA GLU A 271 -9.09 -19.28 3.74
C GLU A 271 -10.20 -18.37 4.32
N ILE A 272 -11.03 -17.72 3.49
CA ILE A 272 -12.16 -16.88 3.91
C ILE A 272 -13.40 -17.70 4.31
N ASN A 273 -13.73 -18.74 3.54
CA ASN A 273 -14.77 -19.74 3.87
C ASN A 273 -16.18 -19.18 4.19
N TRP A 274 -16.63 -18.14 3.47
CA TRP A 274 -18.00 -17.60 3.63
C TRP A 274 -19.08 -18.40 2.91
N HIS A 275 -18.75 -18.95 1.74
CA HIS A 275 -19.65 -19.70 0.86
C HIS A 275 -20.44 -20.87 1.48
N PRO A 276 -20.02 -21.56 2.57
CA PRO A 276 -20.83 -22.58 3.24
C PRO A 276 -22.03 -21.99 3.99
N TYR A 277 -21.99 -20.71 4.37
CA TYR A 277 -22.98 -20.07 5.24
C TYR A 277 -23.71 -18.88 4.60
N ASP A 278 -23.08 -18.17 3.65
CA ASP A 278 -23.76 -17.24 2.74
C ASP A 278 -23.65 -17.75 1.28
N PRO A 279 -24.76 -18.25 0.67
CA PRO A 279 -24.75 -18.78 -0.70
C PRO A 279 -24.48 -17.72 -1.77
N ARG A 280 -24.43 -16.43 -1.43
CA ARG A 280 -23.98 -15.35 -2.33
C ARG A 280 -22.54 -15.55 -2.80
N PHE A 281 -21.69 -16.12 -1.94
CA PHE A 281 -20.27 -16.41 -2.23
C PHE A 281 -20.04 -17.81 -2.82
N ASP A 282 -21.11 -18.59 -3.02
CA ASP A 282 -21.06 -19.94 -3.58
C ASP A 282 -21.19 -19.90 -5.11
N MET A 283 -20.07 -20.10 -5.80
CA MET A 283 -19.95 -20.09 -7.25
C MET A 283 -20.80 -21.15 -7.95
N ALA A 284 -21.19 -22.24 -7.25
CA ALA A 284 -22.14 -23.22 -7.79
C ALA A 284 -23.59 -22.69 -7.86
N LYS A 285 -23.90 -21.58 -7.16
CA LYS A 285 -25.24 -20.97 -7.07
C LYS A 285 -25.31 -19.58 -7.69
N ASN A 286 -24.31 -18.75 -7.44
CA ASN A 286 -24.28 -17.33 -7.85
C ASN A 286 -22.97 -16.95 -8.58
N PRO A 287 -22.59 -17.64 -9.67
CA PRO A 287 -21.30 -17.40 -10.35
C PRO A 287 -21.13 -15.96 -10.87
N ASN A 288 -22.23 -15.27 -11.21
CA ASN A 288 -22.21 -13.86 -11.63
C ASN A 288 -22.01 -12.87 -10.47
N GLU A 289 -22.11 -13.29 -9.20
CA GLU A 289 -21.78 -12.42 -8.07
C GLU A 289 -20.30 -12.04 -8.11
N LEU A 290 -19.40 -12.95 -8.53
CA LEU A 290 -17.98 -12.68 -8.74
C LEU A 290 -17.74 -11.49 -9.71
N ASN A 291 -18.62 -11.28 -10.69
CA ASN A 291 -18.53 -10.18 -11.66
C ASN A 291 -18.97 -8.83 -11.06
N ARG A 292 -19.73 -8.85 -9.95
CA ARG A 292 -20.29 -7.66 -9.30
C ARG A 292 -19.35 -7.05 -8.25
N HIS A 293 -18.16 -7.63 -8.08
CA HIS A 293 -17.06 -7.16 -7.23
C HIS A 293 -15.74 -7.09 -8.03
N GLY A 294 -14.76 -6.35 -7.52
CA GLY A 294 -13.51 -6.00 -8.21
C GLY A 294 -13.58 -4.67 -8.95
N TRP A 295 -14.29 -3.69 -8.38
CA TRP A 295 -14.50 -2.38 -9.00
C TRP A 295 -14.05 -1.25 -8.07
N VAL A 296 -13.65 -0.12 -8.66
CA VAL A 296 -13.64 1.16 -7.93
C VAL A 296 -15.06 1.56 -7.57
N VAL A 297 -15.29 1.94 -6.31
CA VAL A 297 -16.58 2.38 -5.76
C VAL A 297 -16.49 3.83 -5.31
N GLU A 298 -17.38 4.68 -5.81
CA GLU A 298 -17.46 6.10 -5.44
C GLU A 298 -18.47 6.33 -4.31
N ILE A 299 -18.05 7.11 -3.32
CA ILE A 299 -18.78 7.44 -2.08
C ILE A 299 -18.80 8.97 -1.92
N ASP A 300 -19.95 9.55 -1.59
CA ASP A 300 -20.04 10.92 -1.07
C ASP A 300 -19.94 10.89 0.47
N PRO A 301 -18.83 11.34 1.08
CA PRO A 301 -18.69 11.34 2.54
C PRO A 301 -19.56 12.43 3.20
N PHE A 302 -19.94 13.48 2.49
CA PHE A 302 -20.77 14.58 3.01
C PHE A 302 -22.27 14.30 2.93
N ASP A 303 -22.70 13.33 2.12
CA ASP A 303 -24.06 12.77 2.14
C ASP A 303 -24.08 11.37 2.79
N PRO A 304 -24.34 11.26 4.11
CA PRO A 304 -24.40 9.99 4.81
C PRO A 304 -25.62 9.12 4.43
N GLN A 305 -26.55 9.62 3.60
CA GLN A 305 -27.68 8.86 3.06
C GLN A 305 -27.46 8.41 1.60
N SER A 306 -26.41 8.91 0.92
CA SER A 306 -26.08 8.56 -0.46
C SER A 306 -25.87 7.05 -0.66
N THR A 307 -26.28 6.51 -1.80
CA THR A 307 -25.94 5.12 -2.19
C THR A 307 -24.60 5.14 -2.95
N PRO A 308 -23.55 4.43 -2.49
CA PRO A 308 -22.29 4.34 -3.23
C PRO A 308 -22.45 3.66 -4.59
N VAL A 309 -21.56 3.98 -5.53
CA VAL A 309 -21.68 3.56 -6.94
C VAL A 309 -20.42 2.84 -7.40
N LYS A 310 -20.53 1.56 -7.79
CA LYS A 310 -19.45 0.84 -8.48
C LYS A 310 -19.29 1.40 -9.90
N ARG A 311 -18.11 1.93 -10.24
CA ARG A 311 -17.85 2.70 -11.48
C ARG A 311 -17.27 1.82 -12.58
N THR A 312 -18.15 1.12 -13.31
CA THR A 312 -17.69 0.06 -14.23
C THR A 312 -16.87 0.53 -15.42
N ALA A 313 -16.87 1.82 -15.76
CA ALA A 313 -16.03 2.35 -16.85
C ALA A 313 -14.52 2.32 -16.54
N LEU A 314 -14.14 2.18 -15.26
CA LEU A 314 -12.75 2.05 -14.81
C LEU A 314 -12.21 0.61 -14.96
N GLY A 315 -13.07 -0.34 -15.35
CA GLY A 315 -12.70 -1.75 -15.52
C GLY A 315 -12.77 -2.56 -14.23
N ARG A 316 -12.73 -3.90 -14.36
CA ARG A 316 -12.77 -4.85 -13.26
C ARG A 316 -11.48 -5.64 -13.16
N PHE A 317 -10.82 -5.56 -12.01
CA PHE A 317 -9.57 -6.24 -11.66
C PHE A 317 -9.34 -6.10 -10.15
N LYS A 318 -8.16 -6.44 -9.63
CA LYS A 318 -7.85 -6.28 -8.21
C LYS A 318 -7.32 -4.86 -7.99
N HIS A 319 -8.24 -3.91 -7.83
CA HIS A 319 -7.86 -2.50 -7.79
C HIS A 319 -7.19 -2.19 -6.47
N GLU A 320 -5.93 -1.79 -6.52
CA GLU A 320 -5.24 -1.25 -5.36
C GLU A 320 -5.81 0.12 -4.97
N ASN A 321 -5.44 1.15 -5.73
CA ASN A 321 -5.76 2.55 -5.46
C ASN A 321 -6.19 3.28 -6.74
N ALA A 322 -6.66 4.53 -6.59
CA ALA A 322 -7.18 5.33 -7.69
C ALA A 322 -6.55 6.73 -7.70
N ALA A 323 -5.40 6.86 -8.36
CA ALA A 323 -4.64 8.11 -8.42
C ALA A 323 -5.25 9.12 -9.40
N LEU A 324 -5.80 10.22 -8.88
CA LEU A 324 -6.42 11.27 -9.68
C LEU A 324 -5.40 12.22 -10.31
N ALA A 325 -5.62 12.55 -11.58
CA ALA A 325 -5.01 13.65 -12.30
C ALA A 325 -6.04 14.35 -13.22
N GLU A 326 -5.62 15.38 -13.93
CA GLU A 326 -6.43 16.14 -14.88
C GLU A 326 -5.64 16.36 -16.17
N THR A 327 -6.29 16.24 -17.33
CA THR A 327 -5.68 16.57 -18.62
C THR A 327 -5.57 18.09 -18.82
N ASP A 328 -4.73 18.56 -19.74
CA ASP A 328 -4.61 19.99 -20.06
C ASP A 328 -5.95 20.61 -20.50
N ASP A 329 -6.81 19.81 -21.14
CA ASP A 329 -8.16 20.21 -21.55
C ASP A 329 -9.23 19.98 -20.48
N GLY A 330 -8.85 19.63 -19.24
CA GLY A 330 -9.70 19.63 -18.05
C GLY A 330 -10.53 18.36 -17.81
N ARG A 331 -10.16 17.21 -18.38
CA ARG A 331 -10.85 15.91 -18.16
C ARG A 331 -10.18 15.16 -17.01
N ALA A 332 -10.98 14.47 -16.20
CA ALA A 332 -10.48 13.62 -15.13
C ALA A 332 -9.69 12.42 -15.69
N VAL A 333 -8.56 12.13 -15.06
CA VAL A 333 -7.72 10.94 -15.29
C VAL A 333 -7.62 10.16 -13.98
N VAL A 334 -7.71 8.83 -14.05
CA VAL A 334 -7.50 7.93 -12.91
C VAL A 334 -6.48 6.87 -13.30
N TYR A 335 -5.34 6.81 -12.63
CA TYR A 335 -4.38 5.71 -12.75
C TYR A 335 -4.66 4.66 -11.69
N MET A 336 -4.58 3.37 -12.04
CA MET A 336 -4.95 2.24 -11.18
C MET A 336 -3.96 1.08 -11.35
N GLY A 337 -3.54 0.49 -10.23
CA GLY A 337 -2.79 -0.77 -10.18
C GLY A 337 -3.74 -1.97 -10.15
N ASP A 338 -3.29 -3.11 -10.68
CA ASP A 338 -3.96 -4.41 -10.56
C ASP A 338 -3.01 -5.35 -9.81
N ASP A 339 -3.19 -5.47 -8.50
CA ASP A 339 -2.24 -6.23 -7.69
C ASP A 339 -2.39 -7.74 -7.88
N GLU A 340 -1.67 -8.25 -8.85
CA GLU A 340 -1.26 -9.64 -8.86
C GLU A 340 0.06 -9.79 -9.64
N ARG A 341 0.83 -10.83 -9.31
CA ARG A 341 2.13 -11.11 -9.94
C ARG A 341 1.97 -11.29 -11.45
N GLY A 342 2.46 -10.32 -12.22
CA GLY A 342 2.39 -10.32 -13.67
C GLY A 342 1.09 -9.76 -14.26
N GLU A 343 0.30 -9.00 -13.51
CA GLU A 343 -0.81 -8.19 -14.06
C GLU A 343 -0.32 -6.78 -14.45
N PHE A 344 -1.18 -5.76 -14.48
CA PHE A 344 -0.98 -4.57 -15.30
C PHE A 344 -1.22 -3.24 -14.55
N ILE A 345 -0.77 -2.14 -15.16
CA ILE A 345 -1.12 -0.77 -14.76
C ILE A 345 -2.12 -0.20 -15.77
N TYR A 346 -3.19 0.42 -15.27
CA TYR A 346 -4.29 0.96 -16.06
C TYR A 346 -4.40 2.48 -15.91
N LYS A 347 -5.09 3.10 -16.87
CA LYS A 347 -5.43 4.52 -16.90
C LYS A 347 -6.82 4.71 -17.47
N PHE A 348 -7.73 5.30 -16.71
CA PHE A 348 -9.01 5.80 -17.22
C PHE A 348 -8.87 7.29 -17.55
N VAL A 349 -9.46 7.72 -18.68
CA VAL A 349 -9.64 9.14 -19.01
C VAL A 349 -11.11 9.39 -19.30
N SER A 350 -11.74 10.26 -18.52
CA SER A 350 -13.14 10.63 -18.68
C SER A 350 -13.42 11.31 -20.04
N ARG A 351 -14.68 11.22 -20.49
CA ARG A 351 -15.18 11.92 -21.68
C ARG A 351 -15.35 13.41 -21.40
N ASP A 352 -15.95 13.73 -20.26
CA ASP A 352 -16.39 15.07 -19.91
C ASP A 352 -15.36 15.80 -19.05
N ARG A 353 -15.38 17.13 -19.09
CA ARG A 353 -14.50 17.97 -18.28
C ARG A 353 -14.97 18.04 -16.83
N ILE A 354 -14.02 18.12 -15.89
CA ILE A 354 -14.30 18.39 -14.49
C ILE A 354 -14.91 19.79 -14.36
N ASN A 355 -16.09 19.84 -13.77
CA ASN A 355 -16.71 21.09 -13.35
C ASN A 355 -16.29 21.41 -11.90
N HIS A 356 -15.13 22.05 -11.77
CA HIS A 356 -14.58 22.52 -10.48
C HIS A 356 -15.48 23.52 -9.74
N ARG A 357 -16.43 24.18 -10.44
CA ARG A 357 -17.33 25.19 -9.85
C ARG A 357 -18.68 24.61 -9.40
N ASN A 358 -19.06 23.44 -9.91
CA ASN A 358 -20.28 22.73 -9.53
C ASN A 358 -19.95 21.24 -9.36
N PRO A 359 -19.46 20.81 -8.17
CA PRO A 359 -19.08 19.43 -7.91
C PRO A 359 -20.17 18.41 -8.27
N LYS A 360 -21.45 18.74 -8.05
CA LYS A 360 -22.60 17.86 -8.36
C LYS A 360 -22.83 17.63 -9.86
N ALA A 361 -22.30 18.50 -10.74
CA ALA A 361 -22.35 18.26 -12.18
C ALA A 361 -21.45 17.08 -12.62
N ASN A 362 -20.49 16.67 -11.79
CA ASN A 362 -19.57 15.56 -12.06
C ASN A 362 -20.14 14.20 -11.64
N ARG A 363 -21.41 14.12 -11.21
CA ARG A 363 -22.03 12.92 -10.60
C ARG A 363 -21.81 11.63 -11.38
N ASP A 364 -21.75 11.68 -12.71
CA ASP A 364 -21.56 10.50 -13.57
C ASP A 364 -20.33 10.65 -14.48
N ILE A 365 -19.35 11.51 -14.13
CA ILE A 365 -18.11 11.72 -14.91
C ILE A 365 -17.28 10.45 -15.07
N LEU A 366 -17.34 9.55 -14.08
CA LEU A 366 -16.68 8.24 -14.08
C LEU A 366 -17.50 7.12 -14.75
N ASP A 367 -18.70 7.42 -15.26
CA ASP A 367 -19.49 6.46 -16.06
C ASP A 367 -19.18 6.57 -17.57
N HIS A 368 -18.42 7.58 -17.99
CA HIS A 368 -18.13 7.89 -19.39
C HIS A 368 -16.67 8.26 -19.62
N GLY A 369 -15.97 7.49 -20.45
CA GLY A 369 -14.57 7.73 -20.79
C GLY A 369 -13.96 6.57 -21.56
N THR A 370 -12.64 6.47 -21.50
CA THR A 370 -11.85 5.44 -22.18
C THR A 370 -10.87 4.84 -21.17
N LEU A 371 -10.88 3.51 -21.05
CA LEU A 371 -9.89 2.75 -20.28
C LEU A 371 -8.69 2.41 -21.18
N TYR A 372 -7.50 2.49 -20.60
CA TYR A 372 -6.23 2.16 -21.22
C TYR A 372 -5.42 1.25 -20.29
N VAL A 373 -4.49 0.50 -20.88
CA VAL A 373 -3.48 -0.29 -20.15
C VAL A 373 -2.07 0.11 -20.60
N ALA A 374 -1.10 0.02 -19.68
CA ALA A 374 0.28 0.39 -19.95
C ALA A 374 1.05 -0.69 -20.72
N LYS A 375 1.92 -0.23 -21.62
CA LYS A 375 3.01 -1.02 -22.19
C LYS A 375 4.32 -0.25 -22.09
N PHE A 376 5.30 -0.84 -21.44
CA PHE A 376 6.65 -0.33 -21.25
C PHE A 376 7.60 -1.01 -22.24
N ASP A 377 8.60 -0.28 -22.73
CA ASP A 377 9.73 -0.85 -23.45
C ASP A 377 10.77 -1.51 -22.52
N ASN A 378 11.86 -2.02 -23.10
CA ASN A 378 12.94 -2.66 -22.34
C ASN A 378 13.88 -1.66 -21.65
N GLY A 379 13.75 -0.36 -21.93
CA GLY A 379 14.64 0.69 -21.45
C GLY A 379 16.11 0.61 -21.90
N ASP A 380 16.94 1.41 -21.25
CA ASP A 380 18.39 1.56 -21.50
C ASP A 380 19.25 0.49 -20.80
N SER A 381 18.63 -0.45 -20.07
CA SER A 381 19.29 -1.50 -19.28
C SER A 381 20.29 -0.99 -18.23
N ASN A 382 20.18 0.26 -17.78
CA ASN A 382 21.02 0.78 -16.70
C ASN A 382 20.72 0.03 -15.38
N PRO A 383 21.72 -0.60 -14.72
CA PRO A 383 21.48 -1.45 -13.55
C PRO A 383 21.15 -0.69 -12.26
N ASP A 384 21.36 0.64 -12.24
CA ASP A 384 21.18 1.50 -11.07
C ASP A 384 19.96 2.42 -11.23
N HIS A 385 19.77 2.97 -12.45
CA HIS A 385 18.66 3.88 -12.76
C HIS A 385 18.13 3.63 -14.20
N PRO A 386 17.46 2.49 -14.45
CA PRO A 386 16.93 2.14 -15.77
C PRO A 386 15.84 3.12 -16.20
N LYS A 387 15.87 3.48 -17.48
CA LYS A 387 14.98 4.47 -18.12
C LYS A 387 14.49 3.98 -19.47
N GLY A 388 13.29 4.38 -19.86
CA GLY A 388 12.75 4.06 -21.18
C GLY A 388 11.50 4.84 -21.53
N GLN A 389 10.79 4.37 -22.56
CA GLN A 389 9.51 4.91 -23.00
C GLN A 389 8.38 3.90 -22.79
N GLY A 390 7.16 4.41 -22.64
CA GLY A 390 5.96 3.59 -22.59
C GLY A 390 4.77 4.27 -23.24
N GLN A 391 3.68 3.51 -23.35
CA GLN A 391 2.46 3.91 -24.05
C GLN A 391 1.19 3.39 -23.36
N TRP A 392 0.09 4.09 -23.59
CA TRP A 392 -1.26 3.76 -23.13
C TRP A 392 -2.07 3.17 -24.30
N ILE A 393 -2.37 1.87 -24.22
CA ILE A 393 -3.12 1.15 -25.26
C ILE A 393 -4.59 1.07 -24.86
N GLU A 394 -5.47 1.42 -25.79
CA GLU A 394 -6.90 1.59 -25.56
C GLU A 394 -7.64 0.24 -25.44
N LEU A 395 -8.41 0.07 -24.35
CA LEU A 395 -9.26 -1.11 -24.11
C LEU A 395 -10.70 -0.81 -24.55
N THR A 396 -10.98 -1.03 -25.83
CA THR A 396 -12.29 -0.74 -26.42
C THR A 396 -12.68 -1.79 -27.45
N HIS A 397 -13.90 -2.31 -27.34
CA HIS A 397 -14.46 -3.28 -28.27
C HIS A 397 -14.47 -2.72 -29.71
N GLY A 398 -14.02 -3.53 -30.67
CA GLY A 398 -13.79 -3.13 -32.06
C GLY A 398 -12.45 -2.40 -32.31
N LYS A 399 -11.54 -2.35 -31.33
CA LYS A 399 -10.18 -1.78 -31.49
C LYS A 399 -9.12 -2.76 -30.98
N ASN A 400 -7.91 -2.64 -31.53
CA ASN A 400 -6.70 -3.34 -31.05
C ASN A 400 -6.86 -4.88 -30.95
N GLY A 401 -7.73 -5.49 -31.76
CA GLY A 401 -8.04 -6.92 -31.74
C GLY A 401 -8.99 -7.37 -30.62
N ILE A 402 -9.58 -6.44 -29.85
CA ILE A 402 -10.61 -6.72 -28.85
C ILE A 402 -11.97 -6.76 -29.54
N ASP A 403 -12.48 -7.95 -29.84
CA ASP A 403 -13.78 -8.18 -30.47
C ASP A 403 -14.27 -9.62 -30.24
N ALA A 404 -15.35 -10.03 -30.91
CA ALA A 404 -15.94 -11.36 -30.76
C ALA A 404 -14.97 -12.51 -31.10
N SER A 405 -13.96 -12.29 -31.97
CA SER A 405 -12.96 -13.31 -32.31
C SER A 405 -11.93 -13.55 -31.19
N SER A 406 -11.71 -12.55 -30.32
CA SER A 406 -10.87 -12.65 -29.12
C SER A 406 -11.67 -12.85 -27.83
N GLY A 407 -13.00 -13.02 -27.93
CA GLY A 407 -13.86 -13.43 -26.82
C GLY A 407 -14.64 -12.31 -26.12
N PHE A 408 -14.87 -11.17 -26.79
CA PHE A 408 -15.65 -10.04 -26.24
C PHE A 408 -16.82 -9.69 -27.15
N ALA A 409 -18.05 -9.83 -26.68
CA ALA A 409 -19.26 -9.48 -27.44
C ALA A 409 -19.53 -7.96 -27.50
N ASP A 410 -19.16 -7.23 -26.44
CA ASP A 410 -19.37 -5.79 -26.32
C ASP A 410 -18.40 -5.12 -25.31
N GLN A 411 -18.57 -3.80 -25.11
CA GLN A 411 -17.75 -3.03 -24.18
C GLN A 411 -17.98 -3.37 -22.70
N ALA A 412 -19.15 -3.91 -22.32
CA ALA A 412 -19.39 -4.33 -20.95
C ALA A 412 -18.54 -5.56 -20.62
N GLU A 413 -18.41 -6.52 -21.54
CA GLU A 413 -17.50 -7.66 -21.38
C GLU A 413 -16.03 -7.21 -21.31
N VAL A 414 -15.60 -6.27 -22.16
CA VAL A 414 -14.24 -5.68 -22.09
C VAL A 414 -13.92 -5.10 -20.72
N LEU A 415 -14.90 -4.49 -20.05
CA LEU A 415 -14.71 -3.90 -18.71
C LEU A 415 -14.78 -4.94 -17.60
N ILE A 416 -15.71 -5.91 -17.66
CA ILE A 416 -15.83 -7.01 -16.68
C ILE A 416 -14.61 -7.96 -16.73
N LEU A 417 -14.01 -8.08 -17.91
CA LEU A 417 -12.90 -8.98 -18.24
C LEU A 417 -11.62 -8.20 -18.63
N ALA A 418 -11.40 -7.04 -18.02
CA ALA A 418 -10.32 -6.11 -18.36
C ALA A 418 -8.92 -6.77 -18.41
N ARG A 419 -8.63 -7.71 -17.49
CA ARG A 419 -7.39 -8.52 -17.51
C ARG A 419 -7.18 -9.29 -18.82
N LEU A 420 -8.24 -9.86 -19.38
CA LEU A 420 -8.17 -10.58 -20.67
C LEU A 420 -7.99 -9.60 -21.84
N ALA A 421 -8.74 -8.50 -21.85
CA ALA A 421 -8.63 -7.48 -22.91
C ALA A 421 -7.23 -6.84 -22.94
N ALA A 422 -6.65 -6.57 -21.77
CA ALA A 422 -5.28 -6.09 -21.61
C ALA A 422 -4.22 -7.09 -22.13
N SER A 423 -4.44 -8.40 -21.97
CA SER A 423 -3.58 -9.42 -22.58
C SER A 423 -3.66 -9.45 -24.10
N VAL A 424 -4.85 -9.29 -24.69
CA VAL A 424 -5.02 -9.25 -26.15
C VAL A 424 -4.22 -8.12 -26.78
N VAL A 425 -4.19 -6.94 -26.16
CA VAL A 425 -3.43 -5.78 -26.65
C VAL A 425 -1.93 -5.82 -26.29
N GLY A 426 -1.48 -6.88 -25.60
CA GLY A 426 -0.07 -7.10 -25.27
C GLY A 426 0.49 -6.07 -24.27
N ALA A 427 -0.25 -5.80 -23.20
CA ALA A 427 0.21 -5.05 -22.04
C ALA A 427 1.44 -5.68 -21.36
N THR A 428 2.27 -4.86 -20.71
CA THR A 428 3.47 -5.34 -20.02
C THR A 428 3.10 -5.92 -18.65
N ARG A 429 3.42 -7.20 -18.41
CA ARG A 429 3.21 -7.87 -17.11
C ARG A 429 4.18 -7.32 -16.06
N MET A 430 3.64 -6.83 -14.94
CA MET A 430 4.35 -6.05 -13.92
C MET A 430 4.58 -6.82 -12.61
N ASP A 431 5.52 -6.35 -11.79
CA ASP A 431 5.82 -6.90 -10.47
C ASP A 431 4.88 -6.33 -9.39
N ARG A 432 3.63 -6.80 -9.31
CA ARG A 432 2.62 -6.38 -8.30
C ARG A 432 2.44 -4.85 -8.19
N PRO A 433 1.70 -4.22 -9.13
CA PRO A 433 1.39 -2.79 -9.06
C PRO A 433 0.41 -2.48 -7.93
N GLU A 434 0.96 -1.95 -6.84
CA GLU A 434 0.22 -1.43 -5.70
C GLU A 434 0.01 0.09 -5.90
N TRP A 435 0.17 0.92 -4.86
CA TRP A 435 -0.28 2.31 -4.87
C TRP A 435 0.35 3.17 -5.97
N ILE A 436 -0.49 4.01 -6.57
CA ILE A 436 -0.10 5.05 -7.52
C ILE A 436 -0.34 6.44 -6.91
N VAL A 437 0.59 7.38 -7.09
CA VAL A 437 0.42 8.79 -6.71
C VAL A 437 0.95 9.76 -7.76
N VAL A 438 0.27 10.90 -7.88
CA VAL A 438 0.63 11.99 -8.80
C VAL A 438 1.24 13.14 -8.00
N SER A 439 2.41 13.59 -8.41
CA SER A 439 3.13 14.71 -7.77
C SER A 439 2.35 16.02 -7.90
N PRO A 440 2.02 16.70 -6.78
CA PRO A 440 1.34 18.00 -6.80
C PRO A 440 2.28 19.17 -7.17
N LYS A 441 3.49 18.87 -7.67
CA LYS A 441 4.50 19.87 -8.07
C LYS A 441 4.80 19.88 -9.56
N ASP A 442 4.79 18.71 -10.19
CA ASP A 442 5.25 18.54 -11.57
C ASP A 442 4.50 17.46 -12.36
N GLY A 443 3.39 16.90 -11.83
CA GLY A 443 2.55 15.93 -12.53
C GLY A 443 3.19 14.56 -12.76
N GLN A 444 4.44 14.34 -12.35
CA GLN A 444 5.08 13.02 -12.45
C GLN A 444 4.35 12.02 -11.56
N VAL A 445 4.19 10.80 -12.08
CA VAL A 445 3.41 9.74 -11.44
C VAL A 445 4.35 8.65 -10.95
N TYR A 446 4.08 8.14 -9.75
CA TYR A 446 4.88 7.13 -9.06
C TYR A 446 3.98 5.93 -8.75
N CYS A 447 4.50 4.72 -8.91
CA CYS A 447 3.79 3.46 -8.68
C CYS A 447 4.73 2.48 -7.98
N THR A 448 4.26 1.85 -6.91
CA THR A 448 4.95 0.74 -6.27
C THR A 448 4.80 -0.55 -7.05
N LEU A 449 5.89 -1.28 -7.16
CA LEU A 449 5.98 -2.62 -7.74
C LEU A 449 6.58 -3.51 -6.67
N THR A 450 5.75 -4.03 -5.78
CA THR A 450 6.16 -4.35 -4.41
C THR A 450 7.05 -5.59 -4.31
N ASN A 451 6.77 -6.64 -5.08
CA ASN A 451 7.58 -7.84 -5.20
C ASN A 451 7.00 -8.79 -6.26
N ASN A 452 7.86 -9.63 -6.85
CA ASN A 452 7.43 -10.72 -7.71
C ASN A 452 8.41 -11.89 -7.66
N ALA A 453 8.16 -12.83 -6.74
CA ALA A 453 8.91 -14.09 -6.64
C ALA A 453 8.88 -14.94 -7.93
N LYS A 454 7.93 -14.69 -8.84
CA LYS A 454 7.76 -15.39 -10.13
C LYS A 454 8.38 -14.66 -11.33
N ARG A 455 8.99 -13.49 -11.14
CA ARG A 455 9.72 -12.80 -12.22
C ARG A 455 10.87 -13.69 -12.69
N GLY A 456 10.98 -13.89 -14.00
CA GLY A 456 11.91 -14.85 -14.62
C GLY A 456 11.29 -16.20 -14.98
N GLU A 457 10.09 -16.53 -14.51
CA GLU A 457 9.33 -17.69 -15.00
C GLU A 457 8.80 -17.48 -16.43
N ASP A 458 8.41 -18.57 -17.10
CA ASP A 458 7.82 -18.54 -18.44
C ASP A 458 6.62 -17.56 -18.51
N GLY A 459 6.68 -16.66 -19.50
CA GLY A 459 5.69 -15.60 -19.66
C GLY A 459 5.81 -14.43 -18.67
N GLN A 460 6.87 -14.35 -17.87
CA GLN A 460 7.24 -13.19 -17.04
C GLN A 460 8.73 -12.85 -17.19
N PRO A 461 9.20 -12.41 -18.38
CA PRO A 461 10.61 -12.13 -18.60
C PRO A 461 11.14 -11.00 -17.71
N VAL A 462 12.44 -11.04 -17.41
CA VAL A 462 13.19 -9.96 -16.76
C VAL A 462 13.46 -8.85 -17.79
N GLY A 463 13.28 -7.58 -17.42
CA GLY A 463 13.60 -6.43 -18.27
C GLY A 463 12.77 -5.18 -18.00
N GLY A 464 13.21 -4.05 -18.55
CA GLY A 464 12.54 -2.75 -18.40
C GLY A 464 12.28 -2.40 -16.92
N PRO A 465 11.03 -2.07 -16.54
CA PRO A 465 10.68 -1.72 -15.16
C PRO A 465 10.62 -2.91 -14.19
N ASN A 466 10.90 -4.14 -14.64
CA ASN A 466 10.93 -5.36 -13.82
C ASN A 466 12.32 -6.05 -13.92
N PRO A 467 13.38 -5.46 -13.34
CA PRO A 467 14.77 -5.74 -13.73
C PRO A 467 15.42 -6.95 -13.04
N ARG A 468 14.70 -7.69 -12.18
CA ARG A 468 15.28 -8.79 -11.36
C ARG A 468 14.41 -10.03 -11.37
N GLU A 469 15.00 -11.19 -11.63
CA GLU A 469 14.32 -12.47 -11.34
C GLU A 469 14.06 -12.62 -9.83
N LYS A 470 13.01 -13.38 -9.48
CA LYS A 470 12.65 -13.74 -8.08
C LYS A 470 12.72 -12.53 -7.15
N ASN A 471 12.06 -11.46 -7.57
CA ASN A 471 12.11 -10.15 -6.93
C ASN A 471 11.39 -10.21 -5.57
N VAL A 472 12.14 -10.15 -4.47
CA VAL A 472 11.61 -10.18 -3.09
C VAL A 472 11.58 -8.82 -2.39
N TYR A 473 12.07 -7.76 -3.05
CA TYR A 473 12.22 -6.44 -2.42
C TYR A 473 11.39 -5.33 -3.06
N GLY A 474 11.08 -5.46 -4.36
CA GLY A 474 10.34 -4.45 -5.10
C GLY A 474 11.13 -3.24 -5.59
N GLN A 475 10.41 -2.34 -6.23
CA GLN A 475 10.92 -1.09 -6.79
C GLN A 475 9.78 -0.05 -6.85
N ILE A 476 10.13 1.24 -6.95
CA ILE A 476 9.17 2.30 -7.27
C ILE A 476 9.42 2.76 -8.70
N LEU A 477 8.44 2.51 -9.55
CA LEU A 477 8.36 3.01 -10.91
C LEU A 477 7.92 4.48 -10.90
N ARG A 478 8.52 5.30 -11.75
CA ARG A 478 8.06 6.65 -12.09
C ARG A 478 7.79 6.75 -13.57
N TRP A 479 6.79 7.54 -13.96
CA TRP A 479 6.68 8.06 -15.32
C TRP A 479 6.30 9.54 -15.37
N ARG A 480 6.72 10.17 -16.47
CA ARG A 480 6.36 11.53 -16.87
C ARG A 480 5.59 11.45 -18.18
N THR A 481 4.34 11.89 -18.15
CA THR A 481 3.47 11.93 -19.33
C THR A 481 4.03 12.90 -20.38
N ASP A 482 3.92 12.55 -21.66
CA ASP A 482 4.47 13.37 -22.73
C ASP A 482 3.83 14.77 -22.79
N ARG A 483 4.66 15.82 -22.93
CA ARG A 483 4.34 17.25 -22.75
C ARG A 483 3.78 17.67 -21.38
N ASP A 484 3.89 16.84 -20.36
CA ASP A 484 3.25 17.02 -19.04
C ASP A 484 1.70 16.99 -19.06
N ASP A 485 1.09 16.73 -20.22
CA ASP A 485 -0.36 16.55 -20.38
C ASP A 485 -0.77 15.10 -20.06
N HIS A 486 -1.62 14.92 -19.05
CA HIS A 486 -2.15 13.60 -18.69
C HIS A 486 -3.09 13.00 -19.74
N ALA A 487 -3.49 13.71 -20.81
CA ALA A 487 -4.17 13.10 -21.96
C ALA A 487 -3.23 12.28 -22.85
N ALA A 488 -1.91 12.48 -22.78
CA ALA A 488 -0.97 11.85 -23.70
C ALA A 488 -1.03 10.31 -23.65
N LYS A 489 -0.84 9.69 -24.82
CA LYS A 489 -0.80 8.23 -24.99
C LYS A 489 0.62 7.65 -24.85
N THR A 490 1.61 8.47 -24.55
CA THR A 490 3.03 8.12 -24.39
C THR A 490 3.61 8.79 -23.15
N PHE A 491 4.66 8.20 -22.60
CA PHE A 491 5.36 8.70 -21.41
C PHE A 491 6.83 8.23 -21.41
N ALA A 492 7.69 8.98 -20.73
CA ALA A 492 9.01 8.51 -20.32
C ALA A 492 8.89 7.85 -18.95
N TRP A 493 9.60 6.76 -18.70
CA TRP A 493 9.63 6.07 -17.40
C TRP A 493 11.05 5.91 -16.87
N ASP A 494 11.17 5.81 -15.55
CA ASP A 494 12.40 5.47 -14.83
C ASP A 494 12.07 4.71 -13.54
N LEU A 495 12.99 3.88 -13.03
CA LEU A 495 12.86 3.37 -11.66
C LEU A 495 13.45 4.39 -10.68
N PHE A 496 12.58 5.01 -9.87
CA PHE A 496 12.95 6.00 -8.86
C PHE A 496 13.81 5.40 -7.75
N VAL A 497 13.52 4.16 -7.36
CA VAL A 497 14.34 3.34 -6.46
C VAL A 497 14.09 1.86 -6.75
N VAL A 498 15.14 1.06 -6.67
CA VAL A 498 15.06 -0.40 -6.64
C VAL A 498 15.41 -0.82 -5.21
N ALA A 499 14.40 -1.25 -4.43
CA ALA A 499 14.59 -1.65 -3.05
C ALA A 499 15.45 -2.92 -2.94
N GLY A 500 16.14 -3.11 -1.82
CA GLY A 500 17.10 -4.21 -1.67
C GLY A 500 17.82 -4.18 -0.33
N ASN A 501 18.63 -5.22 -0.07
CA ASN A 501 19.42 -5.33 1.15
C ASN A 501 20.94 -5.25 0.83
N PRO A 502 21.55 -4.05 0.84
CA PRO A 502 22.98 -3.91 0.58
C PRO A 502 23.86 -4.41 1.74
N GLY A 503 23.29 -4.67 2.93
CA GLY A 503 23.99 -5.30 4.04
C GLY A 503 24.24 -6.79 3.83
N VAL A 504 23.30 -7.49 3.17
CA VAL A 504 23.39 -8.93 2.86
C VAL A 504 23.91 -9.19 1.45
N HIS A 505 23.50 -8.35 0.48
CA HIS A 505 23.68 -8.60 -0.96
C HIS A 505 24.52 -7.52 -1.67
N ALA A 506 25.53 -7.00 -0.97
CA ALA A 506 26.42 -5.94 -1.44
C ALA A 506 26.98 -6.18 -2.86
N GLY A 507 26.85 -5.18 -3.74
CA GLY A 507 27.37 -5.24 -5.12
C GLY A 507 26.58 -6.11 -6.10
N THR A 508 25.41 -6.63 -5.70
CA THR A 508 24.51 -7.43 -6.57
C THR A 508 23.18 -6.69 -6.82
N PRO A 509 22.35 -7.10 -7.80
CA PRO A 509 21.01 -6.54 -7.99
C PRO A 509 20.07 -6.68 -6.77
N LYS A 510 20.31 -7.65 -5.88
CA LYS A 510 19.58 -7.77 -4.60
C LYS A 510 19.99 -6.70 -3.57
N GLY A 511 21.11 -6.01 -3.76
CA GLY A 511 21.54 -4.89 -2.93
C GLY A 511 20.73 -3.60 -3.11
N GLY A 512 19.97 -3.48 -4.22
CA GLY A 512 19.19 -2.29 -4.57
C GLY A 512 19.98 -1.24 -5.37
N SER A 513 19.30 -0.15 -5.75
CA SER A 513 19.91 1.02 -6.40
C SER A 513 20.70 1.88 -5.40
N LYS A 514 21.58 2.78 -5.85
CA LYS A 514 22.51 3.54 -4.98
C LYS A 514 21.85 4.43 -3.91
N ASN A 515 20.57 4.77 -4.05
CA ASN A 515 19.80 5.49 -3.04
C ASN A 515 19.28 4.59 -1.89
N ILE A 516 19.43 3.26 -2.02
CA ILE A 516 19.33 2.30 -0.92
C ILE A 516 20.71 2.13 -0.25
N THR A 517 20.69 2.17 1.07
CA THR A 517 21.87 2.10 1.95
C THR A 517 21.54 1.18 3.14
N ALA A 518 22.56 0.68 3.84
CA ALA A 518 22.33 -0.09 5.06
C ALA A 518 21.57 0.70 6.15
N GLN A 519 21.55 2.04 6.07
CA GLN A 519 20.86 2.92 7.02
C GLN A 519 19.37 3.11 6.68
N ASN A 520 18.97 3.05 5.40
CA ASN A 520 17.60 3.35 4.97
C ASN A 520 16.87 2.19 4.27
N MET A 521 17.52 1.02 4.08
CA MET A 521 16.95 -0.12 3.36
C MET A 521 15.59 -0.61 3.90
N PHE A 522 14.74 -1.04 2.97
CA PHE A 522 13.40 -1.58 3.19
C PHE A 522 13.10 -2.62 2.10
N ASN A 523 12.00 -3.36 2.27
CA ASN A 523 11.46 -4.29 1.27
C ASN A 523 9.96 -4.01 1.09
N SER A 524 9.40 -4.47 -0.04
CA SER A 524 7.99 -4.31 -0.41
C SER A 524 7.43 -2.91 -0.14
N PRO A 525 7.91 -1.88 -0.87
CA PRO A 525 7.23 -0.60 -0.86
C PRO A 525 5.84 -0.79 -1.47
N ASP A 526 4.85 -0.35 -0.72
CA ASP A 526 3.43 -0.48 -1.03
C ASP A 526 2.81 0.93 -1.02
N GLY A 527 2.29 1.39 0.13
CA GLY A 527 1.56 2.64 0.23
C GLY A 527 2.39 3.85 -0.20
N LEU A 528 1.79 4.76 -0.98
CA LEU A 528 2.41 6.01 -1.38
C LEU A 528 1.55 7.22 -1.02
N GLY A 529 2.18 8.34 -0.65
CA GLY A 529 1.49 9.60 -0.41
C GLY A 529 2.33 10.83 -0.70
N PHE A 530 1.75 11.82 -1.39
CA PHE A 530 2.36 13.15 -1.51
C PHE A 530 1.79 14.13 -0.49
N ASP A 531 2.67 14.92 0.12
CA ASP A 531 2.25 16.14 0.83
C ASP A 531 2.31 17.39 -0.07
N LYS A 532 1.78 18.52 0.42
CA LYS A 532 1.77 19.80 -0.31
C LYS A 532 3.15 20.40 -0.54
N ALA A 533 4.20 19.94 0.13
CA ALA A 533 5.58 20.38 -0.13
C ALA A 533 6.22 19.61 -1.30
N GLY A 534 5.69 18.43 -1.63
CA GLY A 534 6.25 17.54 -2.64
C GLY A 534 7.18 16.46 -2.07
N ARG A 535 7.11 16.20 -0.76
CA ARG A 535 7.70 14.98 -0.18
C ARG A 535 6.89 13.77 -0.61
N LEU A 536 7.57 12.74 -1.11
CA LEU A 536 6.98 11.42 -1.35
C LEU A 536 7.15 10.58 -0.09
N TRP A 537 6.04 10.20 0.52
CA TRP A 537 5.99 9.26 1.63
C TRP A 537 5.82 7.86 1.06
N ILE A 538 6.62 6.92 1.56
CA ILE A 538 6.67 5.51 1.13
C ILE A 538 6.36 4.67 2.36
N LEU A 539 5.37 3.80 2.25
CA LEU A 539 4.93 2.88 3.29
C LEU A 539 5.24 1.43 2.82
N THR A 540 5.22 0.44 3.71
CA THR A 540 5.66 -0.93 3.38
C THR A 540 4.74 -2.02 3.95
N ASP A 541 4.41 -3.00 3.10
CA ASP A 541 3.96 -4.35 3.47
C ASP A 541 5.03 -5.40 3.08
N GLY A 542 6.06 -5.49 3.92
CA GLY A 542 7.22 -6.33 3.72
C GLY A 542 7.38 -7.43 4.76
N ASP A 543 8.24 -8.39 4.42
CA ASP A 543 8.70 -9.43 5.34
C ASP A 543 9.41 -8.74 6.52
N SER A 544 8.78 -8.86 7.69
CA SER A 544 9.21 -8.29 8.97
C SER A 544 9.97 -9.29 9.85
N SER A 545 10.44 -10.43 9.29
CA SER A 545 11.23 -11.43 10.03
C SER A 545 12.58 -10.89 10.53
N ASN A 546 13.07 -9.81 9.91
CA ASN A 546 14.39 -9.22 10.17
C ASN A 546 15.54 -10.25 10.04
N ALA A 547 15.37 -11.25 9.17
CA ALA A 547 16.30 -12.37 8.96
C ALA A 547 16.49 -12.69 7.47
N GLY A 548 17.52 -13.47 7.14
CA GLY A 548 17.81 -13.89 5.77
C GLY A 548 17.99 -12.69 4.81
N ASP A 549 17.23 -12.67 3.72
CA ASP A 549 17.19 -11.57 2.75
C ASP A 549 16.78 -10.23 3.40
N PHE A 550 16.02 -10.26 4.50
CA PHE A 550 15.48 -9.08 5.19
C PHE A 550 16.26 -8.69 6.46
N ALA A 551 17.43 -9.30 6.69
CA ALA A 551 18.25 -9.04 7.86
C ALA A 551 18.63 -7.56 7.98
N GLY A 552 18.26 -6.93 9.11
CA GLY A 552 18.50 -5.52 9.41
C GLY A 552 17.39 -4.54 8.98
N MET A 553 16.31 -5.02 8.34
CA MET A 553 15.20 -4.16 7.91
C MET A 553 14.20 -3.84 9.03
N GLY A 554 14.09 -4.71 10.05
CA GLY A 554 13.13 -4.57 11.16
C GLY A 554 11.68 -4.84 10.77
N ASN A 555 10.75 -4.24 11.51
CA ASN A 555 9.31 -4.22 11.18
C ASN A 555 9.03 -3.31 9.96
N ASN A 556 7.81 -3.41 9.43
CA ASN A 556 7.26 -2.47 8.48
C ASN A 556 7.27 -1.00 8.94
N GLN A 557 7.32 -0.09 7.98
CA GLN A 557 7.87 1.24 8.18
C GLN A 557 7.29 2.27 7.21
N MET A 558 7.48 3.54 7.55
CA MET A 558 7.24 4.65 6.63
C MET A 558 8.53 5.45 6.45
N LEU A 559 8.88 5.70 5.20
CA LEU A 559 10.01 6.52 4.77
C LEU A 559 9.50 7.80 4.10
N CYS A 560 10.40 8.77 3.95
CA CYS A 560 10.15 9.99 3.22
C CYS A 560 11.29 10.25 2.23
N ALA A 561 10.94 10.60 1.01
CA ALA A 561 11.83 10.77 -0.12
C ALA A 561 11.72 12.16 -0.75
N ASP A 562 12.86 12.67 -1.22
CA ASP A 562 12.94 13.83 -2.11
C ASP A 562 12.86 13.33 -3.56
N PRO A 563 11.78 13.58 -4.30
CA PRO A 563 11.59 12.99 -5.63
C PRO A 563 12.58 13.52 -6.68
N LYS A 564 13.23 14.67 -6.40
CA LYS A 564 14.19 15.30 -7.29
C LYS A 564 15.61 14.79 -7.08
N THR A 565 16.01 14.53 -5.83
CA THR A 565 17.37 14.04 -5.52
C THR A 565 17.46 12.52 -5.44
N GLY A 566 16.33 11.83 -5.21
CA GLY A 566 16.30 10.40 -4.91
C GLY A 566 16.73 10.06 -3.48
N GLU A 567 17.00 11.06 -2.62
CA GLU A 567 17.33 10.85 -1.21
C GLU A 567 16.11 10.28 -0.45
N ILE A 568 16.31 9.20 0.30
CA ILE A 568 15.27 8.52 1.10
C ILE A 568 15.75 8.42 2.56
N ARG A 569 14.89 8.81 3.50
CA ARG A 569 15.12 8.68 4.95
C ARG A 569 13.97 7.91 5.61
N ARG A 570 14.28 6.95 6.48
CA ARG A 570 13.27 6.27 7.30
C ARG A 570 12.73 7.24 8.35
N PHE A 571 11.41 7.36 8.42
CA PHE A 571 10.72 8.29 9.31
C PHE A 571 10.02 7.58 10.48
N MET A 572 9.31 6.48 10.21
CA MET A 572 8.56 5.72 11.22
C MET A 572 8.84 4.22 11.09
N VAL A 573 8.80 3.49 12.21
CA VAL A 573 8.70 2.02 12.24
C VAL A 573 7.47 1.65 13.06
N GLY A 574 6.69 0.69 12.57
CA GLY A 574 5.46 0.20 13.21
C GLY A 574 5.68 -0.88 14.29
N PRO A 575 4.62 -1.26 15.01
CA PRO A 575 4.61 -2.36 15.98
C PRO A 575 4.86 -3.74 15.34
N ILE A 576 4.81 -4.81 16.14
CA ILE A 576 5.12 -6.17 15.69
C ILE A 576 4.00 -6.71 14.79
N GLY A 577 4.36 -7.28 13.64
CA GLY A 577 3.42 -7.98 12.76
C GLY A 577 2.29 -7.09 12.25
N CYS A 578 2.56 -5.80 12.02
CA CYS A 578 1.72 -4.94 11.20
C CYS A 578 2.39 -4.72 9.84
N GLU A 579 1.62 -4.36 8.83
CA GLU A 579 2.07 -3.47 7.77
C GLU A 579 1.87 -2.00 8.19
N VAL A 580 2.44 -1.09 7.40
CA VAL A 580 2.12 0.33 7.49
C VAL A 580 1.45 0.70 6.18
N THR A 581 0.19 1.10 6.22
CA THR A 581 -0.61 1.47 5.04
C THR A 581 -1.55 2.63 5.37
N GLY A 582 -2.18 3.23 4.36
CA GLY A 582 -3.10 4.35 4.50
C GLY A 582 -2.41 5.65 4.91
N ILE A 583 -2.53 6.71 4.11
CA ILE A 583 -1.92 8.01 4.43
C ILE A 583 -2.85 9.19 4.11
N SER A 584 -2.89 10.17 5.02
CA SER A 584 -3.62 11.43 4.83
C SER A 584 -2.99 12.57 5.62
N PHE A 585 -3.24 13.82 5.23
CA PHE A 585 -2.72 14.99 5.93
C PHE A 585 -3.83 15.95 6.33
N SER A 586 -3.66 16.61 7.49
CA SER A 586 -4.45 17.79 7.83
C SER A 586 -4.26 18.90 6.79
N PRO A 587 -5.23 19.79 6.55
CA PRO A 587 -5.12 20.82 5.51
C PRO A 587 -3.92 21.77 5.66
N ASP A 588 -3.42 21.95 6.89
CA ASP A 588 -2.24 22.73 7.25
C ASP A 588 -0.94 21.92 7.35
N GLN A 589 -0.99 20.61 7.08
CA GLN A 589 0.15 19.68 7.03
C GLN A 589 0.87 19.48 8.38
N LYS A 590 0.23 19.88 9.49
CA LYS A 590 0.75 19.74 10.87
C LYS A 590 0.42 18.39 11.51
N THR A 591 -0.48 17.62 10.91
CA THR A 591 -0.79 16.25 11.29
C THR A 591 -0.74 15.36 10.07
N LEU A 592 0.05 14.30 10.15
CA LEU A 592 0.05 13.17 9.23
C LEU A 592 -0.78 12.07 9.90
N PHE A 593 -1.78 11.55 9.20
CA PHE A 593 -2.56 10.39 9.59
C PHE A 593 -2.03 9.17 8.85
N VAL A 594 -1.69 8.11 9.57
CA VAL A 594 -1.16 6.86 9.01
C VAL A 594 -1.85 5.65 9.64
N GLY A 595 -2.15 4.63 8.86
CA GLY A 595 -2.70 3.37 9.34
C GLY A 595 -1.62 2.42 9.85
N ILE A 596 -2.00 1.65 10.86
CA ILE A 596 -1.32 0.44 11.32
C ILE A 596 -2.35 -0.68 11.13
N GLN A 597 -2.14 -1.52 10.12
CA GLN A 597 -3.02 -2.65 9.76
C GLN A 597 -2.58 -3.90 10.54
N HIS A 598 -3.54 -4.77 10.86
CA HIS A 598 -3.36 -6.13 11.42
C HIS A 598 -2.27 -6.35 12.50
N PRO A 599 -1.98 -5.43 13.45
CA PRO A 599 -0.86 -5.59 14.39
C PRO A 599 -0.95 -6.94 15.12
N GLY A 600 0.12 -7.72 15.05
CA GLY A 600 0.15 -9.09 15.56
C GLY A 600 -0.65 -10.10 14.76
N GLU A 601 -0.72 -10.01 13.43
CA GLU A 601 -1.31 -11.02 12.53
C GLU A 601 -0.94 -12.47 12.92
N ASN A 602 0.35 -12.70 13.21
CA ASN A 602 0.91 -13.97 13.66
C ASN A 602 0.95 -14.14 15.19
N GLY A 603 0.43 -13.17 15.94
CA GLY A 603 0.61 -13.00 17.38
C GLY A 603 1.75 -12.04 17.71
N GLY A 604 2.08 -11.89 18.99
CA GLY A 604 3.25 -11.10 19.43
C GLY A 604 3.04 -9.58 19.55
N SER A 605 1.86 -9.05 19.21
CA SER A 605 1.49 -7.65 19.48
C SER A 605 0.38 -7.52 20.53
N THR A 606 0.40 -6.41 21.25
CA THR A 606 -0.68 -5.90 22.13
C THR A 606 -1.03 -4.44 21.81
N PHE A 607 -0.53 -3.91 20.69
CA PHE A 607 -0.71 -2.53 20.25
C PHE A 607 -2.19 -2.21 19.91
N PRO A 608 -2.71 -1.01 20.24
CA PRO A 608 -2.04 0.12 20.88
C PRO A 608 -2.20 0.19 22.40
N GLU A 609 -3.02 -0.69 23.00
CA GLU A 609 -3.46 -0.55 24.39
C GLU A 609 -2.48 -1.17 25.41
N HIS A 610 -1.65 -2.12 24.97
CA HIS A 610 -0.64 -2.83 25.79
C HIS A 610 -1.19 -3.41 27.10
N LEU A 611 -2.46 -3.82 27.09
CA LEU A 611 -3.07 -4.57 28.19
C LEU A 611 -2.39 -5.94 28.32
N PRO A 612 -2.23 -6.49 29.55
CA PRO A 612 -1.66 -7.83 29.74
C PRO A 612 -2.47 -8.90 29.00
N ASN A 613 -1.81 -9.61 28.08
CA ASN A 613 -2.45 -10.54 27.13
C ASN A 613 -3.61 -9.92 26.33
N GLY A 614 -3.52 -8.61 26.05
CA GLY A 614 -4.52 -7.84 25.32
C GLY A 614 -4.67 -8.28 23.86
N LYS A 615 -5.82 -7.92 23.28
CA LYS A 615 -6.10 -8.08 21.86
C LYS A 615 -5.53 -6.88 21.11
N PRO A 616 -4.58 -7.05 20.17
CA PRO A 616 -4.11 -5.94 19.35
C PRO A 616 -5.20 -5.49 18.39
N ARG A 617 -5.15 -4.22 17.95
CA ARG A 617 -6.21 -3.59 17.15
C ARG A 617 -5.61 -2.68 16.07
N SER A 618 -5.99 -2.95 14.83
CA SER A 618 -5.76 -2.07 13.69
C SER A 618 -6.22 -0.65 14.03
N SER A 619 -5.36 0.33 13.80
CA SER A 619 -5.54 1.70 14.28
C SER A 619 -5.07 2.75 13.27
N VAL A 620 -5.77 3.88 13.22
CA VAL A 620 -5.30 5.10 12.54
C VAL A 620 -4.59 5.99 13.56
N MET A 621 -3.41 6.47 13.21
CA MET A 621 -2.49 7.18 14.09
C MET A 621 -2.32 8.62 13.62
N ALA A 622 -2.43 9.57 14.52
CA ALA A 622 -2.14 10.99 14.28
C ALA A 622 -0.70 11.31 14.71
N ILE A 623 0.18 11.55 13.74
CA ILE A 623 1.57 11.93 13.93
C ILE A 623 1.70 13.46 13.87
N THR A 624 2.35 14.04 14.88
CA THR A 624 2.55 15.50 15.00
C THR A 624 3.96 15.82 15.48
N ARG A 625 4.43 17.04 15.21
CA ARG A 625 5.63 17.58 15.87
C ARG A 625 5.29 18.14 17.24
N GLU A 626 6.24 18.07 18.15
CA GLU A 626 6.14 18.67 19.49
C GLU A 626 6.04 20.20 19.44
N ASP A 627 6.75 20.83 18.50
CA ASP A 627 6.76 22.27 18.24
C ASP A 627 5.53 22.78 17.44
N GLY A 628 4.65 21.86 16.99
CA GLY A 628 3.50 22.21 16.16
C GLY A 628 3.85 22.67 14.73
N GLY A 629 5.04 22.34 14.22
CA GLY A 629 5.45 22.57 12.83
C GLY A 629 4.80 21.62 11.82
N ILE A 630 5.21 21.73 10.56
CA ILE A 630 4.77 20.84 9.47
C ILE A 630 5.52 19.51 9.56
N VAL A 631 4.82 18.39 9.37
CA VAL A 631 5.42 17.05 9.40
C VAL A 631 6.39 16.87 8.23
N GLY A 632 7.59 16.34 8.53
CA GLY A 632 8.67 16.11 7.57
C GLY A 632 9.50 17.35 7.18
N ALA A 633 9.12 18.56 7.61
CA ALA A 633 9.74 19.83 7.23
C ALA A 633 10.83 20.34 8.19
#